data_AF-A0A510K4T5-F1
#
_entry.id   AF-A0A510K4T5-F1
#
_cell.length_a   1.000
_cell.length_b   1.000
_cell.length_c   1.000
_cell.angle_alpha   90.00
_cell.angle_beta   90.00
_cell.angle_gamma   90.00
#
_symmetry.space_group_name_H-M   'P 1'
#
loop_
_entity.id
_entity.type
_entity.pdbx_description
1 polymer ?
#
loop_
_entity_poly.entity_id
_entity_poly.type
_entity_poly.pdbx_seq_one_letter_code
_entity_poly.pdbx_strand_id
1 'polypeptide(L)'
;MGKNENKFMSKPKEFLVLVLFIVIYFFFQKTIYPIFALLFWLICAMSLAGAIINSLEILNLPEIVINIIGIVISGIALIIVLILVFYLGYLCSKFLKKMNKTVLGGAMIAILIYFVYKIFTETDESTAMFAPTAREVHIFCTASHIFYTIGIFFSDKVKKILNYIKLKKINKRRRRKMKKNR
;
A
#
# COMPACT_ATOMS: atom_id res chain seq x y z
N MET A 1 -33.70 4.23 29.68
CA MET A 1 -33.28 4.09 28.26
C MET A 1 -31.84 3.58 28.24
N GLY A 2 -31.66 2.26 28.41
CA GLY A 2 -30.34 1.64 28.54
C GLY A 2 -29.67 1.48 27.17
N LYS A 3 -28.54 2.15 26.97
CA LYS A 3 -27.69 1.94 25.79
C LYS A 3 -27.20 0.50 25.82
N ASN A 4 -27.55 -0.25 24.78
CA ASN A 4 -27.27 -1.67 24.65
C ASN A 4 -25.79 -1.86 24.24
N GLU A 5 -24.88 -1.81 25.22
CA GLU A 5 -23.43 -1.96 25.05
C GLU A 5 -23.03 -3.41 24.68
N ASN A 6 -23.99 -4.34 24.73
CA ASN A 6 -23.76 -5.77 24.53
C ASN A 6 -23.75 -6.19 23.04
N LYS A 7 -23.87 -5.25 22.11
CA LYS A 7 -23.78 -5.53 20.67
C LYS A 7 -22.32 -5.76 20.19
N PHE A 8 -21.35 -5.68 21.09
CA PHE A 8 -19.93 -5.95 20.79
C PHE A 8 -19.60 -7.44 20.59
N MET A 9 -20.48 -8.34 21.03
CA MET A 9 -20.35 -9.80 20.89
C MET A 9 -21.24 -10.41 19.79
N SER A 10 -21.75 -9.62 18.85
CA SER A 10 -22.65 -10.18 17.84
C SER A 10 -21.88 -10.97 16.77
N LYS A 11 -21.78 -12.28 17.01
CA LYS A 11 -21.36 -13.39 16.13
C LYS A 11 -19.87 -13.78 16.25
N PRO A 12 -19.55 -14.91 16.92
CA PRO A 12 -18.18 -15.42 17.03
C PRO A 12 -17.50 -15.64 15.67
N LYS A 13 -18.29 -15.87 14.60
CA LYS A 13 -17.80 -15.96 13.22
C LYS A 13 -17.13 -14.67 12.74
N GLU A 14 -17.64 -13.50 13.10
CA GLU A 14 -17.08 -12.20 12.68
C GLU A 14 -15.79 -11.87 13.44
N PHE A 15 -15.72 -12.26 14.72
CA PHE A 15 -14.49 -12.17 15.51
C PHE A 15 -13.40 -13.13 15.01
N LEU A 16 -13.76 -14.37 14.66
CA LEU A 16 -12.80 -15.33 14.13
C LEU A 16 -12.22 -14.88 12.78
N VAL A 17 -13.04 -14.25 11.93
CA VAL A 17 -12.59 -13.63 10.68
C VAL A 17 -11.65 -12.44 10.95
N LEU A 18 -11.92 -11.61 11.97
CA LEU A 18 -11.00 -10.54 12.38
C LEU A 18 -9.64 -11.10 12.79
N VAL A 19 -9.63 -12.07 13.70
CA VAL A 19 -8.40 -12.67 14.23
C VAL A 19 -7.60 -13.30 13.09
N LEU A 20 -8.26 -14.10 12.25
CA LEU A 20 -7.64 -14.69 11.06
C LEU A 20 -7.07 -13.62 10.13
N PHE A 21 -7.83 -12.55 9.89
CA PHE A 21 -7.38 -11.44 9.06
C PHE A 21 -6.16 -10.73 9.66
N ILE A 22 -6.14 -10.46 10.97
CA ILE A 22 -5.00 -9.83 11.64
C ILE A 22 -3.76 -10.73 11.57
N VAL A 23 -3.91 -12.04 11.81
CA VAL A 23 -2.79 -13.00 11.74
C VAL A 23 -2.21 -13.06 10.33
N ILE A 24 -3.07 -13.20 9.31
CA ILE A 24 -2.63 -13.19 7.91
C ILE A 24 -1.99 -11.85 7.56
N TYR A 25 -2.62 -10.75 7.94
CA TYR A 25 -2.11 -9.40 7.65
C TYR A 25 -0.73 -9.19 8.28
N PHE A 26 -0.57 -9.56 9.55
CA PHE A 26 0.72 -9.50 10.25
C PHE A 26 1.78 -10.35 9.54
N PHE A 27 1.43 -11.54 9.06
CA PHE A 27 2.33 -12.39 8.28
C PHE A 27 2.74 -11.74 6.95
N PHE A 28 1.80 -11.17 6.21
CA PHE A 28 2.09 -10.39 5.00
C PHE A 28 3.04 -9.23 5.31
N GLN A 29 2.76 -8.47 6.37
CA GLN A 29 3.51 -7.30 6.80
C GLN A 29 4.95 -7.63 7.24
N LYS A 30 5.13 -8.77 7.93
CA LYS A 30 6.44 -9.23 8.41
C LYS A 30 7.29 -9.91 7.33
N THR A 31 6.67 -10.63 6.39
CA THR A 31 7.40 -11.45 5.43
C THR A 31 7.43 -10.80 4.04
N ILE A 32 6.26 -10.42 3.52
CA ILE A 32 6.09 -10.04 2.11
C ILE A 32 6.46 -8.58 1.86
N TYR A 33 6.09 -7.64 2.74
CA TYR A 33 6.44 -6.23 2.56
C TYR A 33 7.96 -5.95 2.60
N PRO A 34 8.75 -6.60 3.48
CA PRO A 34 10.21 -6.54 3.41
C PRO A 34 10.78 -7.06 2.09
N ILE A 35 10.23 -8.16 1.57
CA ILE A 35 10.62 -8.70 0.27
C ILE A 35 10.28 -7.71 -0.85
N PHE A 36 9.13 -7.04 -0.81
CA PHE A 36 8.80 -5.97 -1.75
C PHE A 36 9.73 -4.77 -1.64
N ALA A 37 10.12 -4.37 -0.42
CA ALA A 37 11.10 -3.31 -0.20
C ALA A 37 12.46 -3.67 -0.80
N LEU A 38 12.92 -4.91 -0.59
CA LEU A 38 14.14 -5.45 -1.17
C LEU A 38 14.08 -5.53 -2.70
N LEU A 39 12.98 -6.03 -3.26
CA LEU A 39 12.78 -6.11 -4.71
C LEU A 39 12.74 -4.71 -5.34
N PHE A 40 12.01 -3.77 -4.72
CA PHE A 40 11.97 -2.38 -5.13
C PHE A 40 13.38 -1.78 -5.11
N TRP A 41 14.11 -1.98 -4.01
CA TRP A 41 15.48 -1.52 -3.87
C TRP A 41 16.41 -2.11 -4.93
N LEU A 42 16.35 -3.42 -5.18
CA LEU A 42 17.18 -4.09 -6.17
C LEU A 42 16.90 -3.58 -7.59
N ILE A 43 15.63 -3.42 -7.96
CA ILE A 43 15.23 -2.88 -9.27
C ILE A 43 15.67 -1.42 -9.41
N CYS A 44 15.45 -0.59 -8.38
CA CYS A 44 15.84 0.81 -8.41
C CYS A 44 17.36 0.98 -8.39
N ALA A 45 18.10 0.25 -7.55
CA ALA A 45 19.54 0.32 -7.43
C ALA A 45 20.25 -0.16 -8.71
N MET A 46 19.83 -1.30 -9.27
CA MET A 46 20.40 -1.81 -10.53
C MET A 46 20.08 -0.89 -11.72
N SER A 47 18.83 -0.40 -11.80
CA SER A 47 18.44 0.53 -12.86
C SER A 47 19.19 1.86 -12.75
N LEU A 48 19.44 2.33 -11.51
CA LEU A 48 20.21 3.54 -11.26
C LEU A 48 21.70 3.36 -11.59
N ALA A 49 22.31 2.23 -11.20
CA ALA A 49 23.69 1.91 -11.52
C ALA A 49 23.92 1.81 -13.04
N GLY A 50 23.03 1.12 -13.75
CA GLY A 50 23.06 1.04 -15.22
C GLY A 50 22.87 2.40 -15.89
N ALA A 51 21.94 3.22 -15.37
CA ALA A 51 21.74 4.58 -15.86
C ALA A 51 22.98 5.47 -15.63
N ILE A 52 23.65 5.37 -14.48
CA ILE A 52 24.87 6.13 -14.18
C ILE A 52 25.98 5.79 -15.16
N ILE A 53 26.30 4.50 -15.33
CA ILE A 53 27.37 4.05 -16.23
C ILE A 53 27.10 4.52 -17.66
N ASN A 54 25.88 4.30 -18.16
CA ASN A 54 25.52 4.60 -19.54
C ASN A 54 25.43 6.12 -19.81
N SER A 55 25.02 6.92 -18.83
CA SER A 55 24.92 8.39 -18.97
C SER A 55 26.28 9.08 -18.88
N LEU A 56 27.15 8.56 -18.00
CA LEU A 56 28.50 9.08 -17.79
C LEU A 56 29.40 8.79 -19.01
N GLU A 57 29.22 7.63 -19.64
CA GLU A 57 29.98 7.21 -20.82
C GLU A 57 29.46 7.79 -22.14
N ILE A 58 28.14 7.93 -22.33
CA ILE A 58 27.55 8.36 -23.62
C ILE A 58 27.29 9.87 -23.68
N LEU A 59 26.90 10.49 -22.55
CA LEU A 59 26.34 11.85 -22.56
C LEU A 59 27.20 12.89 -21.82
N ASN A 60 28.32 12.47 -21.17
CA ASN A 60 29.16 13.32 -20.32
C ASN A 60 28.34 14.20 -19.35
N LEU A 61 27.21 13.67 -18.87
CA LEU A 61 26.32 14.41 -17.97
C LEU A 61 26.97 14.54 -16.60
N PRO A 62 26.84 15.70 -15.93
CA PRO A 62 27.31 15.85 -14.55
C PRO A 62 26.52 14.91 -13.63
N GLU A 63 27.23 14.27 -12.70
CA GLU A 63 26.71 13.27 -11.77
C GLU A 63 25.46 13.75 -10.99
N ILE A 64 25.43 15.04 -10.66
CA ILE A 64 24.29 15.71 -10.02
C ILE A 64 23.00 15.55 -10.83
N VAL A 65 23.05 15.71 -12.15
CA VAL A 65 21.86 15.61 -13.02
C VAL A 65 21.36 14.17 -13.09
N ILE A 66 22.27 13.20 -13.16
CA ILE A 66 21.94 11.77 -13.19
C ILE A 66 21.27 11.35 -11.88
N ASN A 67 21.81 11.78 -10.74
CA ASN A 67 21.21 11.50 -9.43
C ASN A 67 19.79 12.08 -9.30
N ILE A 68 19.55 13.30 -9.79
CA ILE A 68 18.21 13.90 -9.77
C ILE A 68 17.23 13.07 -10.61
N ILE A 69 17.61 12.67 -11.82
CA ILE A 69 16.79 11.81 -12.68
C ILE A 69 16.49 10.48 -11.99
N GLY A 70 17.51 9.88 -11.37
CA GLY A 70 17.40 8.66 -10.57
C GLY A 70 16.39 8.75 -9.44
N ILE A 71 16.48 9.80 -8.63
CA ILE A 71 15.55 10.07 -7.52
C ILE A 71 14.12 10.22 -8.04
N VAL A 72 13.91 10.92 -9.16
CA VAL A 72 12.57 11.10 -9.75
C VAL A 72 11.99 9.77 -10.21
N ILE A 73 12.77 8.96 -10.93
CA ILE A 73 12.33 7.63 -11.41
C ILE A 73 12.02 6.71 -10.22
N SER A 74 12.90 6.67 -9.22
CA SER A 74 12.70 5.91 -7.99
C SER A 74 11.44 6.37 -7.24
N GLY A 75 11.22 7.69 -7.13
CA GLY A 75 10.02 8.26 -6.50
C GLY A 75 8.73 7.88 -7.23
N ILE A 76 8.72 7.91 -8.56
CA ILE A 76 7.56 7.47 -9.36
C ILE A 76 7.30 5.98 -9.14
N ALA A 77 8.35 5.15 -9.15
CA ALA A 77 8.23 3.72 -8.90
C ALA A 77 7.69 3.44 -7.49
N LEU A 78 8.16 4.18 -6.48
CA LEU A 78 7.68 4.08 -5.10
C LEU A 78 6.18 4.42 -5.01
N ILE A 79 5.74 5.49 -5.67
CA ILE A 79 4.32 5.90 -5.73
C ILE A 79 3.46 4.78 -6.35
N ILE A 80 3.93 4.13 -7.42
CA ILE A 80 3.20 3.02 -8.07
C ILE A 80 2.99 1.87 -7.08
N VAL A 81 4.03 1.50 -6.32
CA VAL A 81 3.94 0.44 -5.30
C VAL A 81 2.96 0.84 -4.19
N LEU A 82 3.03 2.08 -3.69
CA LEU A 82 2.09 2.58 -2.68
C LEU A 82 0.64 2.59 -3.17
N ILE A 83 0.39 2.93 -4.43
CA ILE A 83 -0.94 2.84 -5.06
C ILE A 83 -1.42 1.38 -5.11
N LEU A 84 -0.54 0.43 -5.41
CA LEU A 84 -0.87 -0.99 -5.42
C LEU A 84 -1.25 -1.49 -4.03
N VAL A 85 -0.50 -1.09 -3.00
CA VAL A 85 -0.81 -1.39 -1.59
C VAL A 85 -2.16 -0.77 -1.17
N PHE A 86 -2.41 0.48 -1.55
CA PHE A 86 -3.69 1.14 -1.33
C PHE A 86 -4.85 0.36 -2.00
N TYR A 87 -4.64 -0.12 -3.23
CA TYR A 87 -5.62 -0.91 -3.96
C TYR A 87 -5.89 -2.26 -3.29
N LEU A 88 -4.87 -2.92 -2.75
CA LEU A 88 -5.04 -4.14 -1.93
C LEU A 88 -5.88 -3.86 -0.68
N GLY A 89 -5.62 -2.74 0.02
CA GLY A 89 -6.45 -2.29 1.14
C GLY A 89 -7.90 -2.06 0.74
N TYR A 90 -8.13 -1.41 -0.40
CA TYR A 90 -9.47 -1.25 -0.98
C TYR A 90 -10.14 -2.59 -1.32
N LEU A 91 -9.39 -3.58 -1.81
CA LEU A 91 -9.96 -4.89 -2.11
C LEU A 91 -10.37 -5.62 -0.82
N CYS A 92 -9.50 -5.61 0.20
CA CYS A 92 -9.77 -6.18 1.52
C CYS A 92 -10.95 -5.52 2.23
N SER A 93 -11.13 -4.21 2.04
CA SER A 93 -12.27 -3.48 2.61
C SER A 93 -13.63 -4.11 2.29
N LYS A 94 -13.78 -4.72 1.11
CA LYS A 94 -15.04 -5.36 0.70
C LYS A 94 -15.38 -6.57 1.56
N PHE A 95 -14.36 -7.32 1.97
CA PHE A 95 -14.49 -8.47 2.85
C PHE A 95 -14.72 -8.02 4.30
N LEU A 96 -14.02 -6.98 4.71
CA LEU A 96 -14.07 -6.44 6.07
C LEU A 96 -15.29 -5.52 6.32
N LYS A 97 -16.05 -5.18 5.28
CA LYS A 97 -17.21 -4.27 5.37
C LYS A 97 -18.29 -4.74 6.35
N LYS A 98 -18.37 -6.05 6.60
CA LYS A 98 -19.34 -6.65 7.53
C LYS A 98 -18.95 -6.46 9.01
N MET A 99 -17.73 -6.00 9.28
CA MET A 99 -17.17 -5.95 10.62
C MET A 99 -17.33 -4.57 11.26
N ASN A 100 -17.23 -4.53 12.60
CA ASN A 100 -17.26 -3.27 13.34
C ASN A 100 -16.02 -2.42 13.01
N LYS A 101 -16.25 -1.23 12.44
CA LYS A 101 -15.20 -0.28 12.05
C LYS A 101 -14.32 0.14 13.24
N THR A 102 -14.87 0.22 14.44
CA THR A 102 -14.13 0.60 15.65
C THR A 102 -13.11 -0.47 16.05
N VAL A 103 -13.52 -1.75 16.03
CA VAL A 103 -12.63 -2.87 16.38
C VAL A 103 -11.53 -3.03 15.32
N LEU A 104 -11.91 -2.95 14.05
CA LEU A 104 -10.95 -3.02 12.94
C LEU A 104 -9.96 -1.84 13.00
N GLY A 105 -10.43 -0.63 13.30
CA GLY A 105 -9.58 0.55 13.45
C GLY A 105 -8.63 0.43 14.63
N GLY A 106 -9.11 -0.04 15.78
CA GLY A 106 -8.27 -0.32 16.95
C GLY A 106 -7.17 -1.33 16.64
N ALA A 107 -7.49 -2.41 15.93
CA ALA A 107 -6.51 -3.40 15.50
C ALA A 107 -5.45 -2.80 14.55
N MET A 108 -5.86 -1.99 13.56
CA MET A 108 -4.92 -1.32 12.65
C MET A 108 -4.00 -0.36 13.40
N ILE A 109 -4.53 0.42 14.35
CA ILE A 109 -3.73 1.35 15.17
C ILE A 109 -2.72 0.59 16.04
N ALA A 110 -3.12 -0.52 16.67
CA ALA A 110 -2.21 -1.34 17.48
C ALA A 110 -1.04 -1.88 16.63
N ILE A 111 -1.32 -2.30 15.40
CA ILE A 111 -0.31 -2.76 14.45
C ILE A 111 0.60 -1.61 14.02
N LEU A 112 0.05 -0.43 13.74
CA LEU A 112 0.83 0.76 13.41
C LEU A 112 1.80 1.14 14.55
N ILE A 113 1.34 1.12 15.81
CA ILE A 113 2.18 1.41 16.98
C ILE A 113 3.33 0.40 17.07
N TYR A 114 3.07 -0.89 16.83
CA TYR A 114 4.11 -1.92 16.81
C TYR A 114 5.19 -1.63 15.74
N PHE A 115 4.80 -1.20 14.54
CA PHE A 115 5.77 -0.85 13.49
C PHE A 115 6.56 0.41 13.79
N VAL A 116 5.90 1.44 14.33
CA VAL A 116 6.56 2.68 14.74
C VAL A 116 7.59 2.39 15.84
N TYR A 117 7.22 1.60 16.84
CA TYR A 117 8.15 1.16 17.88
C TYR A 117 9.38 0.45 17.28
N LYS A 118 9.14 -0.48 16.35
CA LYS A 118 10.21 -1.21 15.65
C LYS A 118 11.20 -0.30 14.91
N ILE A 119 10.74 0.80 14.31
CA ILE A 119 11.64 1.78 13.67
C ILE A 119 12.64 2.39 14.68
N PHE A 120 12.22 2.63 15.93
CA PHE A 120 13.07 3.24 16.95
C PHE A 120 13.97 2.24 17.70
N THR A 121 13.58 0.96 17.72
CA THR A 121 14.33 -0.08 18.45
C THR A 121 15.27 -0.90 17.59
N GLU A 122 15.04 -0.99 16.27
CA GLU A 122 15.98 -1.66 15.37
C GLU A 122 17.24 -0.80 15.24
N THR A 123 18.39 -1.39 15.54
CA THR A 123 19.71 -0.82 15.28
C THR A 123 20.05 -0.93 13.79
N ASP A 124 20.78 0.06 13.26
CA ASP A 124 21.22 0.11 11.86
C ASP A 124 22.34 -0.91 11.59
N GLU A 125 22.07 -2.21 11.73
CA GLU A 125 23.00 -3.25 11.28
C GLU A 125 22.78 -3.49 9.78
N SER A 126 23.54 -2.77 8.95
CA SER A 126 23.65 -3.07 7.53
C SER A 126 24.55 -4.30 7.33
N THR A 127 23.98 -5.47 7.11
CA THR A 127 24.76 -6.70 6.85
C THR A 127 25.17 -6.88 5.39
N ALA A 128 24.77 -5.98 4.47
CA ALA A 128 25.22 -6.00 3.08
C ALA A 128 25.22 -4.60 2.42
N MET A 129 26.30 -4.30 1.67
CA MET A 129 26.54 -3.01 0.97
C MET A 129 25.46 -2.62 -0.05
N PHE A 130 24.58 -3.55 -0.45
CA PHE A 130 23.53 -3.36 -1.47
C PHE A 130 22.12 -3.67 -0.95
N ALA A 131 21.93 -3.87 0.36
CA ALA A 131 20.63 -4.12 0.95
C ALA A 131 20.10 -2.85 1.65
N PRO A 132 18.78 -2.55 1.56
CA PRO A 132 18.17 -1.51 2.37
C PRO A 132 18.37 -1.84 3.85
N THR A 133 18.64 -0.83 4.66
CA THR A 133 18.79 -1.00 6.11
C THR A 133 17.50 -1.54 6.73
N ALA A 134 17.61 -2.25 7.85
CA ALA A 134 16.44 -2.73 8.58
C ALA A 134 15.47 -1.57 8.88
N ARG A 135 16.00 -0.40 9.24
CA ARG A 135 15.23 0.84 9.46
C ARG A 135 14.45 1.28 8.22
N GLU A 136 15.08 1.34 7.04
CA GLU A 136 14.42 1.73 5.79
C GLU A 136 13.29 0.78 5.42
N VAL A 137 13.52 -0.53 5.59
CA VAL A 137 12.48 -1.55 5.36
C VAL A 137 11.30 -1.33 6.31
N HIS A 138 11.55 -1.02 7.58
CA HIS A 138 10.50 -0.72 8.54
C HIS A 138 9.76 0.59 8.24
N ILE A 139 10.45 1.62 7.75
CA ILE A 139 9.83 2.87 7.27
C ILE A 139 8.91 2.58 6.08
N PHE A 140 9.37 1.84 5.09
CA PHE A 140 8.57 1.42 3.93
C PHE A 140 7.34 0.60 4.36
N CYS A 141 7.52 -0.32 5.31
CA CYS A 141 6.45 -1.14 5.85
C CYS A 141 5.40 -0.31 6.60
N THR A 142 5.84 0.70 7.36
CA THR A 142 4.97 1.64 8.09
C THR A 142 4.18 2.53 7.13
N ALA A 143 4.84 3.11 6.13
CA ALA A 143 4.18 3.88 5.09
C ALA A 143 3.14 3.03 4.34
N SER A 144 3.54 1.82 3.95
CA SER A 144 2.64 0.85 3.31
C SER A 144 1.43 0.51 4.19
N HIS A 145 1.62 0.32 5.50
CA HIS A 145 0.53 0.08 6.45
C HIS A 145 -0.48 1.24 6.48
N ILE A 146 0.02 2.49 6.47
CA ILE A 146 -0.84 3.68 6.44
C ILE A 146 -1.65 3.71 5.13
N PHE A 147 -1.00 3.55 3.98
CA PHE A 147 -1.71 3.51 2.68
C PHE A 147 -2.73 2.38 2.60
N TYR A 148 -2.39 1.20 3.10
CA TYR A 148 -3.29 0.05 3.18
C TYR A 148 -4.51 0.35 4.06
N THR A 149 -4.29 0.93 5.24
CA THR A 149 -5.34 1.31 6.19
C THR A 149 -6.27 2.36 5.60
N ILE A 150 -5.72 3.40 4.95
CA ILE A 150 -6.53 4.39 4.23
C ILE A 150 -7.37 3.68 3.14
N GLY A 151 -6.78 2.75 2.39
CA GLY A 151 -7.49 1.94 1.38
C GLY A 151 -8.68 1.16 1.96
N ILE A 152 -8.51 0.60 3.16
CA ILE A 152 -9.60 -0.07 3.89
C ILE A 152 -10.73 0.90 4.22
N PHE A 153 -10.41 2.03 4.87
CA PHE A 153 -11.41 2.96 5.41
C PHE A 153 -12.08 3.85 4.35
N PHE A 154 -11.35 4.23 3.29
CA PHE A 154 -11.86 5.12 2.23
C PHE A 154 -12.55 4.37 1.09
N SER A 155 -12.74 3.07 1.23
CA SER A 155 -13.32 2.21 0.20
C SER A 155 -14.71 2.62 -0.28
N ASP A 156 -15.58 3.12 0.60
CA ASP A 156 -16.91 3.59 0.23
C ASP A 156 -16.84 4.81 -0.70
N LYS A 157 -15.87 5.72 -0.50
CA LYS A 157 -15.64 6.89 -1.37
C LYS A 157 -15.09 6.44 -2.73
N VAL A 158 -14.08 5.57 -2.74
CA VAL A 158 -13.49 4.99 -3.96
C VAL A 158 -14.55 4.26 -4.77
N LYS A 159 -15.41 3.47 -4.11
CA LYS A 159 -16.52 2.74 -4.74
C LYS A 159 -17.51 3.69 -5.42
N LYS A 160 -17.85 4.82 -4.80
CA LYS A 160 -18.75 5.83 -5.38
C LYS A 160 -18.18 6.39 -6.68
N ILE A 161 -16.89 6.76 -6.67
CA ILE A 161 -16.19 7.29 -7.85
C ILE A 161 -16.13 6.23 -8.96
N LEU A 162 -15.72 5.01 -8.63
CA LEU A 162 -15.62 3.93 -9.60
C LEU A 162 -16.97 3.60 -10.25
N ASN A 163 -18.05 3.63 -9.45
CA ASN A 163 -19.39 3.37 -9.97
C ASN A 163 -19.86 4.51 -10.90
N TYR A 164 -19.57 5.76 -10.56
CA TYR A 164 -19.85 6.91 -11.42
C TYR A 164 -19.12 6.81 -12.78
N ILE A 165 -17.83 6.46 -12.78
CA ILE A 165 -17.04 6.26 -14.00
C ILE A 165 -17.63 5.13 -14.85
N LYS A 166 -17.99 4.00 -14.22
CA LYS A 166 -18.60 2.84 -14.89
C LYS A 166 -19.94 3.20 -15.54
N LEU A 167 -20.81 3.90 -14.82
CA LEU A 167 -22.11 4.37 -15.32
C LEU A 167 -21.94 5.35 -16.49
N LYS A 168 -21.01 6.31 -16.38
CA LYS A 168 -20.67 7.25 -17.47
C LYS A 168 -20.24 6.51 -18.74
N LYS A 169 -19.41 5.46 -18.61
CA LYS A 169 -18.96 4.63 -19.73
C LYS A 169 -20.12 3.85 -20.38
N ILE A 170 -21.03 3.30 -19.59
CA ILE A 170 -22.22 2.58 -20.07
C ILE A 170 -23.16 3.54 -20.83
N ASN A 171 -23.46 4.71 -20.26
CA ASN A 171 -24.32 5.71 -20.89
C ASN A 171 -23.73 6.22 -22.21
N LYS A 172 -22.40 6.44 -22.27
CA LYS A 172 -21.70 6.81 -23.50
C LYS A 172 -21.83 5.73 -24.58
N ARG A 173 -21.71 4.45 -24.21
CA ARG A 173 -21.91 3.32 -25.14
C ARG A 173 -23.35 3.22 -25.65
N ARG A 174 -24.35 3.40 -24.78
CA ARG A 174 -25.78 3.40 -25.17
C ARG A 174 -26.11 4.52 -26.16
N ARG A 175 -25.65 5.76 -25.90
CA ARG A 175 -25.84 6.90 -26.83
C ARG A 175 -25.24 6.64 -28.22
N ARG A 176 -24.07 5.99 -28.30
CA ARG A 176 -23.45 5.62 -29.58
C ARG A 176 -24.26 4.57 -30.35
N LYS A 177 -24.84 3.57 -29.65
CA LYS A 177 -25.74 2.59 -30.29
C LYS A 177 -27.02 3.24 -30.83
N MET A 178 -27.64 4.13 -30.06
CA MET A 178 -28.85 4.85 -30.51
C MET A 178 -28.59 5.75 -31.72
N LYS A 179 -27.40 6.36 -31.82
CA LYS A 179 -26.99 7.15 -32.99
C LYS A 179 -26.64 6.31 -34.23
N LYS A 180 -26.36 5.02 -34.07
CA LYS A 180 -26.03 4.10 -35.19
C LYS A 180 -27.26 3.39 -35.76
N ASN A 181 -28.36 3.36 -34.99
CA ASN A 181 -29.64 2.77 -35.38
C ASN A 181 -30.68 3.83 -35.81
N ARG A 182 -30.26 5.07 -36.02
CA ARG A 182 -31.00 6.15 -36.70
C ARG A 182 -30.27 6.46 -38.00
#